data_AF-A0AAD5N372-F1
#
_entry.id   AF-A0AAD5N372-F1
#
_cell.length_a   1.000
_cell.length_b   1.000
_cell.length_c   1.000
_cell.angle_alpha   90.00
_cell.angle_beta   90.00
_cell.angle_gamma   90.00
#
_symmetry.space_group_name_H-M   'P 1'
#
loop_
_entity.id
_entity.type
_entity.pdbx_description
1 polymer ?
#
loop_
_entity_poly.entity_id
_entity_poly.type
_entity_poly.pdbx_seq_one_letter_code
_entity_poly.pdbx_strand_id
1 'polypeptide(L)' 'MQPHFRSFVRKWILPEDVDVDALRTQLTDKGHLCVEAPKVTESGSKKRNIPIMAAPRGK' A
#
# COMPACT_ATOMS: atom_id res chain seq x y z
N MET A 1 -39.37 17.11 2.52
CA MET A 1 -38.26 16.39 1.87
C MET A 1 -38.04 15.08 2.61
N GLN A 2 -38.32 13.94 2.00
CA GLN A 2 -37.99 12.64 2.61
C GLN A 2 -36.51 12.32 2.37
N PRO A 3 -35.75 11.84 3.36
CA PRO A 3 -34.36 11.46 3.17
C PRO A 3 -34.25 10.23 2.26
N HIS A 4 -33.41 10.32 1.24
CA HIS A 4 -33.06 9.17 0.40
C HIS A 4 -31.92 8.40 1.05
N PHE A 5 -32.20 7.22 1.58
CA PHE A 5 -31.18 6.35 2.17
C PHE A 5 -30.46 5.56 1.07
N ARG A 6 -29.12 5.59 1.08
CA ARG A 6 -28.27 4.81 0.17
C ARG A 6 -27.39 3.88 0.99
N SER A 7 -27.26 2.63 0.56
CA SER A 7 -26.42 1.61 1.19
C SER A 7 -25.63 0.84 0.13
N PHE A 8 -24.38 0.48 0.44
CA PHE A 8 -23.53 -0.32 -0.44
C PHE A 8 -22.55 -1.18 0.38
N VAL A 9 -22.09 -2.27 -0.22
CA VAL A 9 -21.03 -3.14 0.32
C VAL A 9 -19.95 -3.27 -0.75
N ARG A 10 -18.68 -3.10 -0.36
CA ARG A 10 -17.56 -3.33 -1.26
C ARG A 10 -16.55 -4.28 -0.63
N LYS A 11 -16.09 -5.24 -1.42
CA LYS A 11 -15.14 -6.27 -1.03
C LYS A 11 -13.92 -6.17 -1.93
N TRP A 12 -12.74 -6.35 -1.36
CA TRP A 12 -11.47 -6.33 -2.08
C TRP A 12 -10.67 -7.56 -1.72
N ILE A 13 -9.92 -8.08 -2.68
CA ILE A 13 -8.84 -9.05 -2.43
C ILE A 13 -7.59 -8.21 -2.18
N LEU A 14 -6.95 -8.43 -1.03
CA LEU A 14 -5.72 -7.73 -0.67
C LEU A 14 -4.50 -8.50 -1.20
N PRO A 15 -3.41 -7.79 -1.54
CA PRO A 15 -2.11 -8.42 -1.74
C PRO A 15 -1.65 -9.19 -0.48
N GLU A 16 -0.79 -10.19 -0.68
CA GLU A 16 -0.25 -11.03 0.40
C GLU A 16 0.67 -10.25 1.36
N ASP A 17 1.29 -9.17 0.88
CA ASP A 17 2.27 -8.37 1.60
C ASP A 17 1.65 -7.19 2.37
N VAL A 18 0.38 -7.28 2.75
CA VAL A 18 -0.35 -6.23 3.47
C VAL A 18 -0.41 -6.51 4.98
N ASP A 19 -0.13 -5.48 5.78
CA ASP A 19 -0.39 -5.47 7.21
C ASP A 19 -1.88 -5.17 7.47
N VAL A 20 -2.65 -6.21 7.75
CA VAL A 20 -4.11 -6.13 7.96
C VAL A 20 -4.44 -5.46 9.30
N ASP A 21 -3.58 -5.60 10.30
CA ASP A 21 -3.81 -5.01 11.63
C ASP A 21 -3.63 -3.47 11.59
N ALA A 22 -2.87 -2.97 10.63
CA ALA A 22 -2.65 -1.54 10.39
C ALA A 22 -3.63 -0.89 9.38
N LEU A 23 -4.71 -1.58 9.00
CA LEU A 23 -5.69 -1.04 8.06
C LEU A 23 -6.41 0.19 8.64
N ARG A 24 -6.53 1.24 7.81
CA ARG A 24 -7.13 2.52 8.22
C ARG A 24 -8.10 3.05 7.20
N THR A 25 -9.05 3.84 7.68
CA THR A 25 -10.03 4.54 6.83
C THR A 25 -10.06 6.02 7.12
N GLN A 26 -10.31 6.81 6.08
CA GLN A 26 -10.44 8.26 6.19
C GLN A 26 -11.51 8.74 5.21
N LEU A 27 -12.35 9.68 5.63
CA LEU A 27 -13.20 10.42 4.72
C LEU A 27 -12.49 11.71 4.30
N THR A 28 -12.41 11.97 3.01
CA THR A 28 -11.90 13.25 2.51
C THR A 28 -12.95 14.35 2.65
N ASP A 29 -12.51 15.61 2.55
CA ASP A 29 -13.37 16.80 2.46
C ASP A 29 -14.35 16.74 1.27
N LYS A 30 -14.01 15.98 0.23
CA LYS A 30 -14.85 15.72 -0.95
C LYS A 30 -15.84 14.56 -0.75
N GLY A 31 -15.87 13.93 0.42
CA GLY A 31 -16.78 12.83 0.72
C GLY A 31 -16.37 11.49 0.11
N HIS A 32 -15.08 11.28 -0.22
CA HIS A 32 -14.57 9.99 -0.66
C HIS A 32 -14.05 9.19 0.55
N LEU A 33 -14.50 7.95 0.67
CA LEU A 33 -13.93 7.00 1.63
C LEU A 33 -12.63 6.43 1.07
N CYS A 34 -11.52 6.74 1.73
CA CYS A 34 -10.21 6.12 1.51
C CYS A 34 -10.08 4.91 2.45
N VAL A 35 -9.64 3.77 1.91
CA VAL A 35 -9.27 2.57 2.66
C VAL A 35 -7.83 2.25 2.31
N GLU A 36 -6.95 2.36 3.30
CA GLU A 36 -5.50 2.19 3.12
C GLU A 36 -5.00 1.04 3.96
N ALA A 37 -4.15 0.20 3.37
CA ALA A 37 -3.51 -0.92 4.04
C ALA A 37 -2.01 -0.88 3.70
N PRO A 38 -1.14 -0.58 4.67
CA PRO A 38 0.29 -0.49 4.42
C PRO A 38 0.87 -1.87 4.11
N LYS A 39 1.97 -1.90 3.36
CA LYS A 39 2.73 -3.14 3.17
C LYS A 39 3.40 -3.55 4.46
N VAL A 40 3.50 -4.85 4.71
CA VAL A 40 4.38 -5.40 5.75
C VAL A 40 5.80 -4.97 5.41
N THR A 41 6.37 -4.08 6.22
CA THR A 41 7.78 -3.75 6.08
C THR A 41 8.59 -4.89 6.64
N GLU A 42 9.12 -5.76 5.79
CA GLU A 42 10.19 -6.66 6.21
C GLU A 42 11.32 -5.78 6.79
N SER A 43 11.68 -6.08 8.04
CA SER A 43 12.46 -5.24 8.93
C SER A 43 13.68 -4.64 8.23
N GLY A 44 13.62 -3.34 7.95
CA GLY A 44 14.72 -2.56 7.41
C GLY A 44 15.00 -2.87 5.95
N SER A 45 15.00 -1.83 5.12
CA SER A 45 15.74 -1.85 3.87
C SER A 45 17.13 -2.44 4.14
N LYS A 46 17.37 -3.70 3.77
CA LYS A 46 18.73 -4.21 3.58
C LYS A 46 19.27 -3.43 2.39
N LYS A 47 19.70 -2.18 2.64
CA LYS A 47 20.49 -1.39 1.71
C LYS A 47 21.76 -2.20 1.49
N ARG A 48 21.76 -3.04 0.45
CA ARG A 48 22.94 -3.79 0.06
C ARG A 48 23.86 -2.77 -0.62
N ASN A 49 25.07 -2.66 -0.10
CA ASN A 49 26.10 -1.86 -0.75
C ASN A 49 26.57 -2.64 -1.99
N ILE A 50 26.19 -2.19 -3.18
CA ILE A 50 26.56 -2.84 -4.45
C ILE A 50 27.69 -2.01 -5.07
N PRO A 51 28.96 -2.46 -4.98
CA PRO A 51 30.08 -1.71 -5.54
C PRO A 51 30.05 -1.72 -7.08
N ILE A 52 30.33 -0.57 -7.70
CA ILE A 52 30.51 -0.45 -9.15
C ILE A 52 31.91 -0.99 -9.50
N MET A 53 31.98 -2.07 -10.28
CA MET A 53 33.23 -2.65 -10.76
C MET A 53 33.47 -2.29 -12.23
N ALA A 54 34.72 -2.03 -12.60
CA ALA A 54 35.10 -1.79 -13.99
C ALA A 54 34.85 -3.04 -14.85
N ALA A 55 34.49 -2.83 -16.12
CA ALA A 55 34.29 -3.93 -17.07
C ALA A 55 35.61 -4.72 -17.29
N PRO A 56 35.55 -6.06 -17.49
CA PRO A 56 36.73 -6.86 -17.78
C PRO A 56 37.39 -6.35 -19.08
N ARG A 57 38.71 -6.12 -19.05
CA ARG A 57 39.44 -5.75 -20.27
C ARG A 57 39.71 -7.03 -21.07
N GLY A 58 39.12 -7.11 -22.26
CA GLY A 58 39.39 -8.17 -23.23
C GLY A 58 40.88 -8.25 -23.58
N LYS A 59 41.36 -9.46 -23.85
CA LYS A 59 42.75 -9.78 -24.18
C LYS A 59 43.13 -9.35 -25.59
#